data_AF-F2BGU9-F1
#
_entry.id   AF-F2BGU9-F1
#
_cell.length_a   1.000
_cell.length_b   1.000
_cell.length_c   1.000
_cell.angle_alpha   90.00
_cell.angle_beta   90.00
_cell.angle_gamma   90.00
#
_symmetry.space_group_name_H-M   'P 1'
#
loop_
_entity.id
_entity.type
_entity.pdbx_description
1 polymer ?
#
loop_
_entity_poly.entity_id
_entity_poly.type
_entity_poly.pdbx_seq_one_letter_code
_entity_poly.pdbx_strand_id
1 'polypeptide(L)'
;MKPYIAVVTIPNPRPVAGEAYTECYAPIGEFPTREEAEAACDIYAARHPVIKRHISQTLPPFFFRGASPRRHPDRGRRMNRPDLSDLKAAAQGRWPAIHAALGIPADLLDKRRHRPCPHCGGKDRYRYTDYQDGGGYICNQCTPEGGSGFDLLMLVYGWTFAEAAR
;
A
#
# COMPACT_ATOMS: atom_id res chain seq x y z
N MET A 1 10.83 13.11 -37.85
CA MET A 1 11.00 14.33 -37.01
C MET A 1 11.17 13.88 -35.57
N LYS A 2 12.00 14.55 -34.77
CA LYS A 2 12.12 14.24 -33.34
C LYS A 2 10.91 14.83 -32.60
N PRO A 3 10.28 14.11 -31.66
CA PRO A 3 9.17 14.65 -30.88
C PRO A 3 9.65 15.76 -29.94
N TYR A 4 8.73 16.65 -29.56
CA TYR A 4 8.92 17.69 -28.56
C TYR A 4 8.48 17.18 -27.19
N ILE A 5 9.26 17.47 -26.17
CA ILE A 5 8.99 17.03 -24.80
C ILE A 5 8.62 18.25 -23.99
N ALA A 6 7.41 18.24 -23.46
CA ALA A 6 6.92 19.27 -22.56
C ALA A 6 7.33 18.93 -21.12
N VAL A 7 8.08 19.82 -20.47
CA VAL A 7 8.54 19.67 -19.10
C VAL A 7 8.17 20.91 -18.31
N VAL A 8 7.62 20.72 -17.13
CA VAL A 8 7.33 21.80 -16.19
C VAL A 8 8.08 21.61 -14.90
N THR A 9 8.33 22.72 -14.20
CA THR A 9 8.87 22.74 -12.85
C THR A 9 7.73 23.13 -11.92
N ILE A 10 7.49 22.35 -10.88
CA ILE A 10 6.42 22.56 -9.89
C ILE A 10 7.02 22.60 -8.48
N PRO A 11 6.34 23.22 -7.49
CA PRO A 11 6.73 23.11 -6.09
C PRO A 11 6.83 21.64 -5.68
N ASN A 12 7.89 21.29 -4.96
CA ASN A 12 8.06 19.96 -4.42
C ASN A 12 6.94 19.69 -3.41
N PRO A 13 6.06 18.69 -3.65
CA PRO A 13 4.92 18.41 -2.76
C PRO A 13 5.34 17.81 -1.41
N ARG A 14 6.61 17.41 -1.26
CA ARG A 14 7.17 16.88 -0.01
C ARG A 14 8.51 17.57 0.29
N PRO A 15 8.49 18.86 0.67
CA PRO A 15 9.72 19.55 1.02
C PRO A 15 10.27 18.98 2.33
N VAL A 16 11.54 18.58 2.35
CA VAL A 16 12.24 18.19 3.58
C VAL A 16 12.88 19.45 4.18
N ALA A 17 12.72 19.65 5.48
CA ALA A 17 13.29 20.80 6.17
C ALA A 17 14.82 20.83 6.03
N GLY A 18 15.36 21.87 5.40
CA GLY A 18 16.79 22.05 5.17
C GLY A 18 17.33 21.55 3.83
N GLU A 19 16.49 20.96 2.96
CA GLU A 19 16.89 20.63 1.59
C GLU A 19 16.70 21.83 0.65
N ALA A 20 17.67 22.05 -0.25
CA ALA A 20 17.66 23.13 -1.24
C ALA A 20 16.61 22.94 -2.37
N TYR A 21 15.97 21.76 -2.45
CA TYR A 21 15.11 21.37 -3.56
C TYR A 21 13.63 21.63 -3.24
N THR A 22 13.23 22.90 -3.32
CA THR A 22 11.83 23.35 -3.19
C THR A 22 11.00 23.12 -4.45
N GLU A 23 11.61 22.65 -5.53
CA GLU A 23 11.00 22.47 -6.85
C GLU A 23 11.35 21.10 -7.44
N CYS A 24 10.45 20.51 -8.25
CA CYS A 24 10.72 19.27 -8.99
C CYS A 24 10.31 19.38 -10.47
N TYR A 25 11.02 18.64 -11.34
CA TYR A 25 10.72 18.56 -12.76
C TYR A 25 9.69 17.47 -13.04
N ALA A 26 8.64 17.81 -13.79
CA ALA A 26 7.58 16.90 -14.21
C ALA A 26 7.50 16.87 -15.75
N PRO A 27 7.77 15.72 -16.40
CA PRO A 27 7.49 15.55 -17.82
C PRO A 27 5.98 15.43 -18.03
N ILE A 28 5.42 16.24 -18.92
CA ILE A 28 4.00 16.19 -19.30
C ILE A 28 3.79 15.11 -20.37
N GLY A 29 4.72 14.99 -21.32
CA GLY A 29 4.67 14.00 -22.39
C GLY A 29 5.52 14.36 -23.60
N GLU A 30 5.43 13.52 -24.63
CA GLU A 30 6.02 13.73 -25.94
C GLU A 30 4.93 14.10 -26.95
N PHE A 31 5.20 15.10 -27.78
CA PHE A 31 4.27 15.68 -28.73
C PHE A 31 4.91 15.76 -30.12
N PRO A 32 4.15 15.52 -31.21
CA PRO A 32 4.67 15.58 -32.56
C PRO A 32 5.06 17.01 -32.99
N THR A 33 4.41 18.02 -32.43
CA THR A 33 4.65 19.44 -32.75
C THR A 33 4.97 20.25 -31.50
N ARG A 34 5.66 21.39 -31.69
CA ARG A 34 5.99 22.31 -30.60
C ARG A 34 4.72 22.94 -30.01
N GLU A 35 3.78 23.30 -30.87
CA GLU A 35 2.51 23.92 -30.50
C GLU A 35 1.68 22.99 -29.61
N GLU A 36 1.64 21.69 -29.91
CA GLU A 36 0.98 20.71 -29.04
C GLU A 36 1.67 20.58 -27.68
N ALA A 37 3.02 20.62 -27.65
CA ALA A 37 3.77 20.63 -26.40
C ALA A 37 3.53 21.91 -25.57
N GLU A 38 3.37 23.07 -26.22
CA GLU A 38 3.02 24.35 -25.60
C GLU A 38 1.61 24.31 -25.01
N ALA A 39 0.63 23.87 -25.80
CA ALA A 39 -0.75 23.69 -25.34
C ALA A 39 -0.85 22.73 -24.15
N ALA A 40 -0.08 21.64 -24.16
CA ALA A 40 -0.02 20.71 -23.05
C ALA A 40 0.56 21.33 -21.77
N CYS A 41 1.61 22.15 -21.88
CA CYS A 41 2.13 22.94 -20.75
C CYS A 41 1.05 23.87 -20.17
N ASP A 42 0.29 24.54 -21.03
CA ASP A 42 -0.72 25.51 -20.61
C ASP A 42 -1.92 24.83 -19.94
N ILE A 43 -2.38 23.71 -20.48
CA ILE A 43 -3.43 22.87 -19.86
C ILE A 43 -2.98 22.38 -18.47
N TYR A 44 -1.71 21.98 -18.35
CA TYR A 44 -1.16 21.53 -17.07
C TYR A 44 -1.04 22.68 -16.06
N ALA A 45 -0.55 23.84 -16.50
CA ALA A 45 -0.42 25.04 -15.68
C ALA A 45 -1.77 25.58 -15.19
N ALA A 46 -2.86 25.33 -15.92
CA ALA A 46 -4.21 25.69 -15.47
C ALA A 46 -4.68 24.87 -14.25
N ARG A 47 -4.07 23.71 -13.97
CA ARG A 47 -4.46 22.81 -12.88
C ARG A 47 -3.41 22.67 -11.78
N HIS A 48 -2.19 23.14 -12.02
CA HIS A 48 -1.05 22.95 -11.14
C HIS A 48 -0.21 24.21 -11.02
N PRO A 49 0.38 24.50 -9.84
CA PRO A 49 1.28 25.64 -9.67
C PRO A 49 2.59 25.38 -10.42
N VAL A 50 2.69 25.86 -11.66
CA VAL A 50 3.92 25.75 -12.48
C VAL A 50 4.80 26.97 -12.24
N ILE A 51 6.07 26.72 -11.90
CA ILE A 51 7.09 27.73 -11.67
C ILE A 51 7.79 28.09 -12.99
N LYS A 52 8.16 27.06 -13.77
CA LYS A 52 8.83 27.21 -15.07
C LYS A 52 8.28 26.18 -16.05
N ARG A 53 8.13 26.58 -17.31
CA ARG A 53 7.82 25.68 -18.43
C ARG A 53 9.01 25.62 -19.39
N HIS A 54 9.29 24.45 -19.92
CA HIS A 54 10.38 24.21 -20.87
C HIS A 54 9.97 23.16 -21.89
N ILE A 55 10.27 23.42 -23.16
CA ILE A 55 10.05 22.47 -24.24
C ILE A 55 11.39 22.14 -24.85
N SER A 56 11.68 20.85 -24.94
CA SER A 56 12.94 20.36 -25.47
C SER A 56 12.71 19.27 -26.49
N GLN A 57 13.51 19.26 -27.56
CA GLN A 57 13.62 18.11 -28.47
C GLN A 57 14.66 17.08 -28.00
N THR A 58 15.34 17.38 -26.89
CA THR A 58 16.42 16.57 -26.32
C THR A 58 16.24 16.48 -24.81
N LEU A 59 16.02 15.28 -24.27
CA LEU A 59 15.98 15.08 -22.83
C LEU A 59 17.34 15.50 -22.23
N PRO A 60 17.37 16.39 -21.23
CA PRO A 60 18.60 16.70 -20.52
C PRO A 60 19.22 15.43 -19.90
N PRO A 61 20.55 15.32 -19.78
CA PRO A 61 21.22 14.10 -19.31
C PRO A 61 20.73 13.57 -17.95
N PHE A 62 20.18 14.43 -17.11
CA PHE A 62 19.64 14.11 -15.78
C PHE A 62 18.39 13.21 -15.85
N PHE A 63 17.64 13.19 -16.97
CA PHE A 63 16.57 12.20 -17.20
C PHE A 63 17.10 10.76 -17.31
N PHE A 64 18.37 10.58 -17.67
CA PHE A 64 19.03 9.27 -17.76
C PHE A 64 19.86 8.94 -16.51
N ARG A 65 20.28 9.95 -15.73
CA ARG A 65 21.04 9.79 -14.46
C ARG A 65 20.10 9.81 -13.25
N GLY A 66 19.17 8.87 -13.21
CA GLY A 66 18.24 8.72 -12.07
C GLY A 66 17.46 7.41 -11.99
N ALA A 67 17.67 6.47 -12.91
CA ALA A 67 17.09 5.13 -12.81
C ALA A 67 18.03 4.10 -13.43
N SER A 68 18.99 3.60 -12.64
CA SER A 68 19.69 2.37 -13.00
C SER A 68 18.67 1.22 -12.97
N PRO A 69 18.44 0.49 -14.07
CA PRO A 69 17.61 -0.70 -14.03
C PRO A 69 18.43 -1.78 -13.34
N ARG A 70 18.09 -2.13 -12.09
CA ARG A 70 18.50 -3.45 -11.62
C ARG A 70 17.72 -4.48 -12.45
N ARG A 71 18.37 -4.99 -13.49
CA ARG A 71 17.94 -6.20 -14.19
C ARG A 71 18.07 -7.36 -13.21
N HIS A 72 16.94 -7.94 -12.81
CA HIS A 72 16.86 -9.35 -12.47
C HIS A 72 16.05 -10.02 -13.58
N PRO A 73 16.51 -11.13 -14.18
CA PRO A 73 15.66 -11.89 -15.07
C PRO A 73 14.78 -12.79 -14.20
N ASP A 74 13.48 -12.50 -14.10
CA ASP A 74 12.51 -13.58 -14.23
C ASP A 74 11.15 -13.06 -14.72
N ARG A 75 10.45 -13.94 -15.41
CA ARG A 75 9.28 -13.68 -16.24
C ARG A 75 8.08 -13.22 -15.41
N GLY A 76 7.35 -12.23 -15.93
CA GLY A 76 5.91 -12.04 -15.73
C GLY A 76 5.35 -12.22 -14.31
N ARG A 77 5.31 -11.14 -13.53
CA ARG A 77 4.21 -10.92 -12.58
C ARG A 77 3.93 -9.42 -12.52
N ARG A 78 2.76 -8.98 -12.98
CA ARG A 78 2.23 -7.72 -12.47
C ARG A 78 2.22 -7.86 -10.94
N MET A 79 2.68 -6.85 -10.19
CA MET A 79 2.33 -6.76 -8.78
C MET A 79 0.82 -6.48 -8.72
N ASN A 80 0.02 -7.52 -8.95
CA ASN A 80 -1.36 -7.54 -8.55
C ASN A 80 -1.28 -7.42 -7.04
N ARG A 81 -1.79 -6.31 -6.48
CA ARG A 81 -2.31 -6.39 -5.12
C ARG A 81 -3.27 -7.58 -5.15
N PRO A 82 -3.04 -8.63 -4.35
CA PRO A 82 -3.95 -9.76 -4.32
C PRO A 82 -5.35 -9.19 -4.08
N ASP A 83 -6.32 -9.61 -4.89
CA ASP A 83 -7.70 -9.27 -4.61
C ASP A 83 -8.04 -9.81 -3.21
N LEU A 84 -9.06 -9.24 -2.57
CA LEU A 84 -9.45 -9.70 -1.25
C LEU A 84 -9.76 -11.22 -1.24
N SER A 85 -10.30 -11.73 -2.34
CA SER A 85 -10.58 -13.16 -2.52
C SER A 85 -9.31 -13.99 -2.52
N ASP A 86 -8.27 -13.55 -3.24
CA ASP A 86 -6.95 -14.20 -3.29
C ASP A 86 -6.28 -14.19 -1.92
N LEU A 87 -6.39 -13.07 -1.20
CA LEU A 87 -5.81 -12.92 0.14
C LEU A 87 -6.50 -13.84 1.14
N LYS A 88 -7.83 -13.92 1.13
CA LYS A 88 -8.60 -14.84 1.96
C LYS A 88 -8.22 -16.29 1.68
N ALA A 89 -8.13 -16.67 0.40
CA ALA A 89 -7.72 -18.01 0.00
C ALA A 89 -6.28 -18.33 0.45
N ALA A 90 -5.36 -17.36 0.38
CA ALA A 90 -3.98 -17.54 0.83
C ALA A 90 -3.85 -17.70 2.35
N ALA A 91 -4.74 -17.06 3.11
CA ALA A 91 -4.75 -17.11 4.58
C ALA A 91 -5.52 -18.31 5.16
N GLN A 92 -6.48 -18.85 4.40
CA GLN A 92 -7.31 -19.98 4.80
C GLN A 92 -6.46 -21.18 5.27
N GLY A 93 -6.77 -21.70 6.46
CA GLY A 93 -6.06 -22.81 7.09
C GLY A 93 -4.66 -22.46 7.64
N ARG A 94 -4.17 -21.24 7.46
CA ARG A 94 -2.81 -20.80 7.88
C ARG A 94 -2.82 -19.77 9.01
N TRP A 95 -4.00 -19.39 9.49
CA TRP A 95 -4.17 -18.38 10.52
C TRP A 95 -3.34 -18.57 11.80
N PRO A 96 -3.18 -19.78 12.38
CA PRO A 96 -2.35 -19.92 13.58
C PRO A 96 -0.89 -19.50 13.32
N ALA A 97 -0.35 -19.81 12.14
CA ALA A 97 0.99 -19.42 11.74
C ALA A 97 1.08 -17.92 11.44
N ILE A 98 0.05 -17.34 10.79
CA ILE A 98 -0.03 -15.90 10.50
C ILE A 98 -0.08 -15.10 11.80
N HIS A 99 -0.97 -15.45 12.72
CA HIS A 99 -1.11 -14.80 14.02
C HIS A 99 0.17 -14.90 14.84
N ALA A 100 0.81 -16.08 14.89
CA ALA A 100 2.08 -16.26 15.59
C ALA A 100 3.21 -15.40 14.98
N ALA A 101 3.30 -15.35 13.64
CA ALA A 101 4.29 -14.53 12.93
C ALA A 101 4.09 -13.02 13.16
N LEU A 102 2.84 -12.58 13.35
CA LEU A 102 2.50 -11.20 13.68
C LEU A 102 2.68 -10.89 15.17
N GLY A 103 2.98 -11.89 15.99
CA GLY A 103 3.30 -11.72 17.40
C GLY A 103 2.10 -11.86 18.34
N ILE A 104 0.99 -12.47 17.89
CA ILE A 104 -0.09 -12.82 18.81
C ILE A 104 0.44 -13.89 19.78
N PRO A 105 0.29 -13.68 21.10
CA PRO A 105 0.71 -14.64 22.11
C PRO A 105 0.17 -16.05 21.86
N ALA A 106 1.03 -17.06 21.96
CA ALA A 106 0.68 -18.46 21.67
C ALA A 106 -0.44 -18.99 22.59
N ASP A 107 -0.61 -18.38 23.75
CA ASP A 107 -1.67 -18.72 24.68
C ASP A 107 -3.04 -18.28 24.14
N LEU A 108 -3.16 -17.12 23.50
CA LEU A 108 -4.36 -16.69 22.77
C LEU A 108 -4.64 -17.55 21.53
N LEU A 109 -3.67 -18.31 21.02
CA LEU A 109 -3.87 -19.21 19.87
C LEU A 109 -4.16 -20.67 20.28
N ASP A 110 -4.21 -20.95 21.59
CA ASP A 110 -4.48 -22.28 22.13
C ASP A 110 -5.97 -22.63 22.06
N LYS A 111 -6.34 -23.55 21.18
CA LYS A 111 -7.73 -24.00 20.98
C LYS A 111 -8.31 -24.78 22.16
N ARG A 112 -7.46 -25.33 23.04
CA ARG A 112 -7.90 -26.25 24.10
C ARG A 112 -8.32 -25.52 25.38
N ARG A 113 -8.09 -24.21 25.46
CA ARG A 113 -8.29 -23.45 26.70
C ARG A 113 -9.14 -22.23 26.46
N HIS A 114 -10.05 -22.00 27.39
CA HIS A 114 -10.77 -20.75 27.51
C HIS A 114 -9.92 -19.74 28.30
N ARG A 115 -9.99 -18.46 27.90
CA ARG A 115 -9.12 -17.41 28.44
C ARG A 115 -9.85 -16.08 28.61
N PRO A 116 -9.24 -15.10 29.31
CA PRO A 116 -9.66 -13.71 29.24
C PRO A 116 -9.66 -13.19 27.80
N CYS A 117 -10.65 -12.38 27.43
CA CYS A 117 -10.64 -11.70 26.14
C CYS A 117 -9.58 -10.59 26.13
N PRO A 118 -8.73 -10.49 25.09
CA PRO A 118 -7.73 -9.43 25.02
C PRO A 118 -8.36 -8.03 24.89
N HIS A 119 -9.62 -7.94 24.45
CA HIS A 119 -10.33 -6.66 24.32
C HIS A 119 -11.18 -6.29 25.55
N CYS A 120 -12.01 -7.21 26.05
CA CYS A 120 -12.94 -6.92 27.17
C CYS A 120 -12.58 -7.62 28.49
N GLY A 121 -11.45 -8.33 28.56
CA GLY A 121 -11.02 -9.07 29.75
C GLY A 121 -11.91 -10.26 30.10
N GLY A 122 -12.13 -10.48 31.40
CA GLY A 122 -12.86 -11.63 31.94
C GLY A 122 -11.96 -12.79 32.34
N LYS A 123 -12.54 -13.98 32.54
CA LYS A 123 -11.82 -15.18 33.01
C LYS A 123 -11.65 -16.26 31.94
N ASP A 124 -12.72 -16.56 31.20
CA ASP A 124 -12.82 -17.76 30.34
C ASP A 124 -13.76 -17.57 29.13
N ARG A 125 -13.95 -16.34 28.68
CA ARG A 125 -14.93 -16.01 27.61
C ARG A 125 -14.36 -16.07 26.20
N TYR A 126 -13.04 -16.02 26.08
CA TYR A 126 -12.33 -16.08 24.80
C TYR A 126 -11.93 -17.52 24.49
N ARG A 127 -12.19 -17.94 23.26
CA ARG A 127 -11.70 -19.19 22.69
C ARG A 127 -11.21 -18.96 21.27
N TYR A 128 -10.05 -19.52 20.95
CA TYR A 128 -9.54 -19.59 19.60
C TYR A 128 -10.09 -20.84 18.93
N THR A 129 -10.58 -20.71 17.69
CA THR A 129 -11.37 -21.74 17.03
C THR A 129 -10.92 -21.89 15.57
N ASP A 130 -11.19 -23.05 15.01
CA ASP A 130 -11.00 -23.35 13.59
C ASP A 130 -12.23 -23.04 12.73
N TYR A 131 -13.30 -22.53 13.36
CA TYR A 131 -14.48 -22.00 12.67
C TYR A 131 -14.09 -20.84 11.76
N GLN A 132 -14.78 -20.73 10.61
CA GLN A 132 -14.49 -19.76 9.55
C GLN A 132 -13.01 -19.81 9.12
N ASP A 133 -12.64 -20.87 8.41
CA ASP A 133 -11.37 -20.97 7.67
C ASP A 133 -10.10 -21.13 8.53
N GLY A 134 -10.24 -21.63 9.76
CA GLY A 134 -9.10 -22.15 10.53
C GLY A 134 -8.37 -21.12 11.40
N GLY A 135 -9.01 -20.01 11.74
CA GLY A 135 -8.41 -18.97 12.58
C GLY A 135 -9.36 -18.00 13.25
N GLY A 136 -10.63 -18.38 13.36
CA GLY A 136 -11.60 -17.57 14.03
C GLY A 136 -11.39 -17.51 15.54
N TYR A 137 -12.07 -16.58 16.18
CA TYR A 137 -12.16 -16.52 17.64
C TYR A 137 -13.60 -16.27 18.04
N ILE A 138 -13.95 -16.67 19.25
CA ILE A 138 -15.25 -16.31 19.82
C ILE A 138 -15.02 -15.68 21.19
N CYS A 139 -15.71 -14.57 21.42
CA CYS A 139 -15.85 -13.99 22.74
C CYS A 139 -17.34 -13.89 23.07
N ASN A 140 -17.79 -14.56 24.12
CA ASN A 140 -19.22 -14.62 24.50
C ASN A 140 -19.88 -13.25 24.79
N GLN A 141 -19.10 -12.17 24.85
CA GLN A 141 -19.56 -10.80 25.10
C GLN A 141 -19.34 -9.88 23.89
N CYS A 142 -18.10 -9.77 23.39
CA CYS A 142 -17.78 -8.92 22.24
C CYS A 142 -18.30 -9.46 20.91
N THR A 143 -18.20 -10.78 20.70
CA THR A 143 -18.40 -11.40 19.40
C THR A 143 -19.00 -12.80 19.59
N PRO A 144 -20.28 -12.90 20.00
CA PRO A 144 -20.92 -14.19 20.29
C PRO A 144 -20.99 -15.11 19.06
N GLU A 145 -21.17 -14.51 17.88
CA GLU A 145 -21.23 -15.18 16.57
C GLU A 145 -19.85 -15.67 16.07
N GLY A 146 -18.78 -15.19 16.69
CA GLY A 146 -17.39 -15.41 16.27
C GLY A 146 -16.90 -14.45 15.20
N GLY A 147 -15.60 -14.16 15.24
CA GLY A 147 -14.88 -13.35 14.25
C GLY A 147 -13.89 -14.19 13.46
N SER A 148 -13.50 -13.69 12.28
CA SER A 148 -12.49 -14.28 11.41
C SER A 148 -11.06 -14.01 11.93
N GLY A 149 -10.06 -14.57 11.26
CA GLY A 149 -8.65 -14.29 11.56
C GLY A 149 -8.27 -12.81 11.37
N PHE A 150 -8.83 -12.14 10.37
CA PHE A 150 -8.65 -10.68 10.22
C PHE A 150 -9.25 -9.92 11.40
N ASP A 151 -10.44 -10.32 11.85
CA ASP A 151 -11.11 -9.68 12.98
C ASP A 151 -10.31 -9.87 14.28
N LEU A 152 -9.57 -10.96 14.43
CA LEU A 152 -8.68 -11.15 15.58
C LEU A 152 -7.52 -10.15 15.57
N LEU A 153 -6.91 -9.89 14.40
CA LEU A 153 -5.86 -8.88 14.26
C LEU A 153 -6.39 -7.48 14.61
N MET A 154 -7.59 -7.16 14.14
CA MET A 154 -8.27 -5.91 14.46
C MET A 154 -8.55 -5.81 15.96
N LEU A 155 -8.99 -6.90 16.60
CA LEU A 155 -9.32 -6.93 18.01
C LEU A 155 -8.09 -6.82 18.93
N VAL A 156 -6.97 -7.45 18.57
CA VAL A 156 -5.74 -7.47 19.38
C VAL A 156 -4.92 -6.19 19.19
N TYR A 157 -4.77 -5.71 17.95
CA TYR A 157 -3.89 -4.58 17.63
C TYR A 157 -4.64 -3.25 17.43
N GLY A 158 -5.98 -3.26 17.38
CA GLY A 158 -6.76 -2.07 17.05
C GLY A 158 -6.64 -1.64 15.59
N TRP A 159 -6.21 -2.55 14.71
CA TRP A 159 -6.05 -2.27 13.28
C TRP A 159 -7.37 -2.09 12.56
N THR A 160 -7.33 -1.32 11.48
CA THR A 160 -8.35 -1.34 10.44
C THR A 160 -8.23 -2.62 9.62
N PHE A 161 -9.31 -3.00 8.93
CA PHE A 161 -9.28 -4.15 8.02
C PHE A 161 -8.19 -4.02 6.94
N ALA A 162 -7.96 -2.81 6.43
CA ALA A 162 -6.93 -2.56 5.43
C ALA A 162 -5.50 -2.76 5.96
N GLU A 163 -5.27 -2.50 7.25
CA GLU A 163 -3.99 -2.79 7.91
C GLU A 163 -3.82 -4.28 8.19
N ALA A 164 -4.89 -4.97 8.61
CA ALA A 164 -4.88 -6.42 8.81
C ALA A 164 -4.72 -7.21 7.50
N ALA A 165 -5.12 -6.64 6.36
CA ALA A 165 -5.07 -7.24 5.04
C ALA A 165 -3.81 -6.90 4.22
N ARG A 166 -2.82 -6.25 4.83
CA ARG A 166 -1.61 -5.74 4.16
C ARG A 166 -0.46 -6.73 4.18
#